data_AF-A0A0S9Q986-F1
#
_entry.id   AF-A0A0S9Q986-F1
#
_cell.length_a   1.000
_cell.length_b   1.000
_cell.length_c   1.000
_cell.angle_alpha   90.00
_cell.angle_beta   90.00
_cell.angle_gamma   90.00
#
_symmetry.space_group_name_H-M   'P 1'
#
loop_
_entity.id
_entity.type
_entity.pdbx_description
1 polymer ?
#
loop_
_entity_poly.entity_id
_entity_poly.type
_entity_poly.pdbx_seq_one_letter_code
_entity_poly.pdbx_strand_id
1 'polypeptide(L)'
;MDDLHHLLDRLRAERRADPGAARCWQDHLQRLAHDLRRVALARPEAFAALATAPAAAPGLRPPLGDVDWVEEVLVVLVDGGFDDAAAVAAYRAFVTCVLGHLLLEASLHAGGPDSPGAPGDPAARGRRPVLDRLGASLAEDHEADEVDDALEAVLARMEALRAEH
;
A
#
# COMPACT_ATOMS: atom_id res chain seq x y z
N MET A 1 2.62 -18.98 -3.28
CA MET A 1 1.95 -18.46 -2.06
C MET A 1 2.86 -18.59 -0.85
N ASP A 2 3.48 -19.75 -0.64
CA ASP A 2 4.46 -19.99 0.45
C ASP A 2 5.68 -19.05 0.35
N ASP A 3 6.25 -18.88 -0.85
CA ASP A 3 7.35 -17.93 -1.10
C ASP A 3 7.05 -16.47 -0.73
N LEU A 4 5.78 -16.03 -0.87
CA LEU A 4 5.38 -14.64 -0.65
C LEU A 4 5.28 -14.32 0.85
N HIS A 5 4.69 -15.24 1.62
CA HIS A 5 4.67 -15.15 3.08
C HIS A 5 6.10 -15.21 3.63
N HIS A 6 6.94 -16.13 3.15
CA HIS A 6 8.34 -16.19 3.56
C HIS A 6 9.11 -14.90 3.23
N LEU A 7 8.84 -14.26 2.08
CA LEU A 7 9.45 -12.97 1.74
C LEU A 7 9.00 -11.87 2.72
N LEU A 8 7.70 -11.79 3.03
CA LEU A 8 7.16 -10.84 4.01
C LEU A 8 7.76 -11.08 5.41
N ASP A 9 7.83 -12.32 5.85
CA ASP A 9 8.39 -12.69 7.16
C ASP A 9 9.87 -12.36 7.25
N ARG A 10 10.63 -12.56 6.16
CA ARG A 10 12.03 -12.15 6.08
C ARG A 10 12.17 -10.63 6.23
N LEU A 11 11.38 -9.84 5.50
CA LEU A 11 11.42 -8.37 5.57
C LEU A 11 11.02 -7.87 6.98
N ARG A 12 10.03 -8.50 7.62
CA ARG A 12 9.67 -8.23 9.02
C ARG A 12 10.82 -8.53 9.98
N ALA A 13 11.49 -9.67 9.80
CA ALA A 13 12.64 -10.05 10.62
C ALA A 13 13.81 -9.07 10.45
N GLU A 14 14.10 -8.66 9.22
CA GLU A 14 15.10 -7.63 8.90
C GLU A 14 14.79 -6.31 9.62
N ARG A 15 13.54 -5.85 9.57
CA ARG A 15 13.10 -4.62 10.26
C ARG A 15 13.16 -4.73 11.78
N ARG A 16 12.78 -5.87 12.37
CA ARG A 16 12.88 -6.12 13.81
C ARG A 16 14.32 -6.22 14.31
N ALA A 17 15.27 -6.60 13.44
CA ALA A 17 16.69 -6.63 13.78
C ALA A 17 17.32 -5.23 13.85
N ASP A 18 16.69 -4.21 13.26
CA ASP A 18 17.13 -2.81 13.29
C ASP A 18 16.07 -1.87 13.91
N PRO A 19 15.72 -2.05 15.19
CA PRO A 19 14.66 -1.27 15.84
C PRO A 19 15.04 0.21 16.02
N GLY A 20 16.34 0.55 16.01
CA GLY A 20 16.83 1.93 16.13
C GLY A 20 16.68 2.76 14.86
N ALA A 21 16.34 2.14 13.72
CA ALA A 21 16.19 2.82 12.45
C ALA A 21 14.83 3.48 12.24
N ALA A 22 13.80 3.08 12.99
CA ALA A 22 12.51 3.77 13.03
C ALA A 22 12.49 4.73 14.23
N ARG A 23 12.36 6.04 13.99
CA ARG A 23 12.39 7.05 15.06
C ARG A 23 10.99 7.37 15.59
N CYS A 24 9.96 7.01 14.85
CA CYS A 24 8.55 7.20 15.20
C CYS A 24 7.65 6.19 14.47
N TRP A 25 6.35 6.22 14.76
CA TRP A 25 5.35 5.39 14.09
C TRP A 25 5.29 5.68 12.58
N GLN A 26 5.50 6.92 12.14
CA GLN A 26 5.53 7.29 10.72
C GLN A 26 6.65 6.56 9.99
N ASP A 27 7.89 6.63 10.49
CA ASP A 27 9.04 5.95 9.89
C ASP A 27 8.80 4.44 9.77
N HIS A 28 8.17 3.85 10.78
CA HIS A 28 7.85 2.43 10.78
C HIS A 28 6.87 2.08 9.65
N LEU A 29 5.78 2.82 9.53
CA LEU A 29 4.76 2.59 8.51
C LEU A 29 5.29 2.87 7.10
N GLN A 30 6.15 3.86 6.94
CA GLN A 30 6.80 4.15 5.67
C GLN A 30 7.68 2.97 5.23
N ARG A 31 8.55 2.48 6.12
CA ARG A 31 9.38 1.30 5.85
C ARG A 31 8.52 0.08 5.50
N LEU A 32 7.43 -0.13 6.23
CA LEU A 32 6.52 -1.22 5.97
C LEU A 32 5.85 -1.12 4.59
N ALA A 33 5.41 0.07 4.18
CA ALA A 33 4.82 0.31 2.86
C ALA A 33 5.85 0.02 1.75
N HIS A 34 7.10 0.47 1.90
CA HIS A 34 8.17 0.17 0.95
C HIS A 34 8.51 -1.33 0.89
N ASP A 35 8.54 -2.03 2.03
CA ASP A 35 8.74 -3.47 2.06
C ASP A 35 7.62 -4.20 1.32
N LEU A 36 6.36 -3.82 1.55
CA LEU A 36 5.21 -4.35 0.82
C LEU A 36 5.30 -4.06 -0.68
N ARG A 37 5.76 -2.86 -1.08
CA ARG A 37 6.00 -2.52 -2.48
C ARG A 37 7.05 -3.42 -3.13
N ARG A 38 8.18 -3.65 -2.43
CA ARG A 38 9.23 -4.57 -2.90
C ARG A 38 8.67 -5.98 -3.12
N VAL A 39 7.79 -6.44 -2.25
CA VAL A 39 7.10 -7.73 -2.39
C VAL A 39 6.15 -7.72 -3.60
N ALA A 40 5.33 -6.68 -3.75
CA ALA A 40 4.39 -6.53 -4.85
C ALA A 40 5.10 -6.56 -6.21
N LEU A 41 6.18 -5.80 -6.36
CA LEU A 41 6.96 -5.73 -7.59
C LEU A 41 7.74 -7.02 -7.89
N ALA A 42 8.22 -7.71 -6.85
CA ALA A 42 8.94 -8.98 -7.04
C ALA A 42 8.02 -10.11 -7.54
N ARG A 43 6.74 -10.09 -7.14
CA ARG A 43 5.76 -11.15 -7.47
C ARG A 43 4.35 -10.57 -7.71
N PRO A 44 4.11 -9.82 -8.80
CA PRO A 44 2.87 -9.07 -9.00
C PRO A 44 1.59 -9.91 -8.96
N GLU A 45 1.57 -11.04 -9.68
CA GLU A 45 0.40 -11.94 -9.73
C GLU A 45 0.10 -12.58 -8.36
N ALA A 46 1.14 -12.99 -7.63
CA ALA A 46 0.99 -13.61 -6.32
C ALA A 46 0.54 -12.59 -5.27
N PHE A 47 1.06 -11.36 -5.36
CA PHE A 47 0.64 -10.27 -4.50
C PHE A 47 -0.83 -9.93 -4.75
N ALA A 48 -1.27 -9.77 -6.00
CA ALA A 48 -2.69 -9.52 -6.31
C ALA A 48 -3.62 -10.62 -5.83
N ALA A 49 -3.22 -11.89 -5.98
CA ALA A 49 -3.98 -13.02 -5.46
C ALA A 49 -4.09 -12.99 -3.93
N LEU A 50 -3.01 -12.69 -3.21
CA LEU A 50 -3.01 -12.52 -1.75
C LEU A 50 -3.87 -11.33 -1.34
N ALA A 51 -3.67 -10.19 -2.00
CA ALA A 51 -4.31 -8.89 -1.75
C ALA A 51 -5.84 -8.90 -1.95
N THR A 52 -6.36 -9.91 -2.64
CA THR A 52 -7.80 -10.10 -2.91
C THR A 52 -8.36 -11.39 -2.32
N ALA A 53 -7.54 -12.15 -1.60
CA ALA A 53 -7.95 -13.41 -1.00
C ALA A 53 -9.07 -13.20 0.04
N PRO A 54 -9.97 -14.18 0.25
CA PRO A 54 -10.91 -14.14 1.37
C PRO A 54 -10.17 -14.05 2.71
N ALA A 55 -10.80 -13.43 3.71
CA ALA A 55 -10.19 -13.26 5.03
C ALA A 55 -9.86 -14.63 5.66
N ALA A 56 -8.64 -14.74 6.20
CA ALA A 56 -8.16 -15.97 6.81
C ALA A 56 -8.81 -16.30 8.17
N ALA A 57 -9.42 -15.31 8.85
CA ALA A 57 -10.06 -15.48 10.16
C ALA A 57 -11.36 -14.67 10.31
N PRO A 58 -12.36 -15.17 11.08
CA PRO A 58 -13.57 -14.41 11.39
C PRO A 58 -13.23 -13.11 12.15
N GLY A 59 -13.69 -11.96 11.65
CA GLY A 59 -13.49 -10.65 12.29
C GLY A 59 -12.31 -9.83 11.74
N LEU A 60 -11.39 -10.45 10.98
CA LEU A 60 -10.37 -9.73 10.21
C LEU A 60 -10.86 -9.57 8.77
N ARG A 61 -10.63 -8.39 8.17
CA ARG A 61 -10.90 -8.19 6.73
C ARG A 61 -9.61 -8.42 5.94
N PRO A 62 -9.72 -8.97 4.71
CA PRO A 62 -8.54 -9.20 3.88
C PRO A 62 -7.84 -7.90 3.53
N PRO A 63 -6.58 -7.98 3.06
CA PRO A 63 -5.86 -9.20 2.64
C PRO A 63 -4.73 -9.68 3.53
N LEU A 64 -4.32 -8.90 4.50
CA LEU A 64 -3.28 -9.32 5.44
C LEU A 64 -3.98 -10.06 6.57
N GLY A 65 -4.50 -11.25 6.25
CA GLY A 65 -5.18 -12.18 7.15
C GLY A 65 -4.25 -12.82 8.20
N ASP A 66 -3.09 -12.21 8.43
CA ASP A 66 -2.08 -12.63 9.36
C ASP A 66 -2.23 -11.80 10.65
N VAL A 67 -2.69 -12.46 11.71
CA VAL A 67 -2.97 -11.83 13.01
C VAL A 67 -1.71 -11.15 13.56
N ASP A 68 -0.54 -11.75 13.36
CA ASP A 68 0.72 -11.21 13.87
C ASP A 68 1.09 -9.89 13.20
N TRP A 69 0.68 -9.72 11.94
CA TRP A 69 0.88 -8.48 11.22
C TRP A 69 -0.02 -7.36 11.71
N VAL A 70 -1.29 -7.68 11.94
CA VAL A 70 -2.27 -6.72 12.46
C VAL A 70 -1.84 -6.26 13.84
N GLU A 71 -1.45 -7.20 14.70
CA GLU A 71 -0.92 -6.92 16.04
C GLU A 71 0.31 -6.00 15.96
N GLU A 72 1.29 -6.31 15.11
CA GLU A 72 2.50 -5.51 14.96
C GLU A 72 2.21 -4.06 14.59
N VAL A 73 1.32 -3.82 13.62
CA VAL A 73 0.96 -2.45 13.21
C VAL A 73 0.18 -1.73 14.31
N LEU A 74 -0.75 -2.41 14.98
CA LEU A 74 -1.53 -1.81 16.05
C LEU A 74 -0.67 -1.46 17.26
N VAL A 75 0.29 -2.31 17.65
CA VAL A 75 1.25 -2.00 18.72
C VAL A 75 2.04 -0.74 18.40
N VAL A 76 2.53 -0.60 17.17
CA VAL A 76 3.26 0.61 16.73
C VAL A 76 2.42 1.87 16.82
N LEU A 77 1.13 1.77 16.49
CA LEU A 77 0.20 2.90 16.59
C LEU A 77 -0.11 3.25 18.06
N VAL A 78 -0.40 2.26 18.89
CA VAL A 78 -0.67 2.46 20.32
C VAL A 78 0.54 3.06 21.02
N ASP A 79 1.73 2.52 20.80
CA ASP A 79 3.00 3.07 21.32
C ASP A 79 3.30 4.47 20.74
N GLY A 80 2.78 4.75 19.54
CA GLY A 80 2.82 6.05 18.88
C GLY A 80 1.86 7.10 19.45
N GLY A 81 1.05 6.74 20.45
CA GLY A 81 0.12 7.63 21.16
C GLY A 81 -1.30 7.66 20.60
N PHE A 82 -1.69 6.68 19.78
CA PHE A 82 -3.08 6.54 19.33
C PHE A 82 -3.90 5.82 20.41
N ASP A 83 -5.10 6.31 20.69
CA ASP A 83 -6.08 5.53 21.46
C ASP A 83 -6.64 4.35 20.62
N ASP A 84 -7.37 3.43 21.25
CA ASP A 84 -7.87 2.22 20.59
C ASP A 84 -8.70 2.54 19.33
N ALA A 85 -9.54 3.58 19.39
CA ALA A 85 -10.42 3.95 18.28
C ALA A 85 -9.62 4.55 17.12
N ALA A 86 -8.69 5.46 17.42
CA ALA A 86 -7.80 6.09 16.46
C ALA A 86 -6.85 5.05 15.85
N ALA A 87 -6.30 4.12 16.63
CA ALA A 87 -5.41 3.07 16.14
C ALA A 87 -6.12 2.17 15.11
N VAL A 88 -7.36 1.74 15.38
CA VAL A 88 -8.14 0.94 14.43
C VAL A 88 -8.48 1.73 13.15
N ALA A 89 -8.85 3.00 13.30
CA ALA A 89 -9.15 3.87 12.15
C ALA A 89 -7.90 4.12 11.29
N ALA A 90 -6.78 4.40 11.93
CA ALA A 90 -5.48 4.66 11.33
C ALA A 90 -4.95 3.41 10.61
N TYR A 91 -5.02 2.23 11.24
CA TYR A 91 -4.73 0.94 10.62
C TYR A 91 -5.53 0.76 9.33
N ARG A 92 -6.87 0.88 9.39
CA ARG A 92 -7.74 0.70 8.20
C ARG A 92 -7.39 1.66 7.07
N ALA A 93 -7.12 2.92 7.39
CA ALA A 93 -6.74 3.93 6.41
C ALA A 93 -5.41 3.56 5.73
N PHE A 94 -4.39 3.26 6.52
CA PHE A 94 -3.07 2.86 6.04
C PHE A 94 -3.14 1.63 5.13
N VAL A 95 -3.74 0.54 5.63
CA VAL A 95 -3.82 -0.74 4.90
C VAL A 95 -4.56 -0.57 3.57
N THR A 96 -5.71 0.11 3.58
CA THR A 96 -6.51 0.31 2.37
C THR A 96 -5.76 1.17 1.34
N CYS A 97 -5.09 2.23 1.79
CA CYS A 97 -4.31 3.12 0.94
C CYS A 97 -3.16 2.37 0.26
N VAL A 98 -2.32 1.70 1.06
CA VAL A 98 -1.15 0.96 0.57
C VAL A 98 -1.57 -0.14 -0.39
N LEU A 99 -2.54 -0.99 -0.01
CA LEU A 99 -2.95 -2.09 -0.88
C LEU A 99 -3.60 -1.62 -2.17
N GLY A 100 -4.37 -0.54 -2.13
CA GLY A 100 -4.96 0.05 -3.34
C GLY A 100 -3.88 0.43 -4.35
N HIS A 101 -2.83 1.12 -3.89
CA HIS A 101 -1.72 1.53 -4.75
C HIS A 101 -0.92 0.33 -5.26
N LEU A 102 -0.56 -0.58 -4.37
CA LEU A 102 0.24 -1.75 -4.75
C LEU A 102 -0.50 -2.71 -5.68
N LEU A 103 -1.83 -2.79 -5.58
CA LEU A 103 -2.64 -3.55 -6.54
C LEU A 103 -2.64 -2.92 -7.94
N LEU A 104 -2.72 -1.59 -8.03
CA LEU A 104 -2.64 -0.87 -9.30
C LEU A 104 -1.25 -1.05 -9.92
N GLU A 105 -0.19 -0.81 -9.15
CA GLU A 105 1.19 -0.97 -9.59
C GLU A 105 1.49 -2.43 -10.01
N ALA A 106 1.08 -3.42 -9.20
CA ALA A 106 1.22 -4.83 -9.55
C ALA A 106 0.44 -5.19 -10.82
N SER A 107 -0.72 -4.58 -11.08
CA SER A 107 -1.52 -4.87 -12.27
C SER A 107 -0.85 -4.37 -13.57
N LEU A 108 -0.15 -3.23 -13.50
CA LEU A 108 0.64 -2.69 -14.60
C LEU A 108 1.84 -3.60 -14.90
N HIS A 109 2.51 -4.08 -13.85
CA HIS A 109 3.69 -4.95 -13.95
C HIS A 109 3.37 -6.41 -14.28
N ALA A 110 2.17 -6.89 -13.98
CA ALA A 110 1.69 -8.21 -14.36
C ALA A 110 1.27 -8.29 -15.84
N GLY A 111 1.22 -7.16 -16.53
CA GLY A 111 0.64 -7.04 -17.85
C GLY A 111 1.52 -7.42 -19.04
N GLY A 112 0.89 -7.96 -20.07
CA GLY A 112 1.43 -8.01 -21.44
C GLY A 112 0.99 -6.78 -22.26
N PRO A 113 1.35 -6.67 -23.55
CA PRO A 113 0.96 -5.54 -24.41
C PRO A 113 -0.55 -5.26 -24.51
N ASP A 114 -1.41 -6.18 -24.08
CA ASP A 114 -2.87 -6.05 -24.04
C ASP A 114 -3.43 -5.63 -22.65
N SER A 115 -2.57 -5.26 -21.70
CA SER A 115 -3.01 -4.90 -20.35
C SER A 115 -3.68 -3.52 -20.25
N PRO A 116 -4.61 -3.35 -19.30
CA PRO A 116 -5.25 -2.06 -19.03
C PRO A 116 -4.18 -1.05 -18.54
N GLY A 117 -3.76 -0.15 -19.43
CA GLY A 117 -2.62 0.75 -19.21
C GLY A 117 -1.76 0.95 -20.46
N ALA A 118 -1.85 0.04 -21.45
CA ALA A 118 -1.25 0.27 -22.77
C ALA A 118 -1.75 1.60 -23.36
N PRO A 119 -0.88 2.38 -24.04
CA PRO A 119 -1.27 3.67 -24.63
C PRO A 119 -2.54 3.52 -25.46
N GLY A 120 -3.66 4.03 -24.94
CA GLY A 120 -4.95 3.90 -25.60
C GLY A 120 -4.95 4.57 -26.97
N ASP A 121 -5.70 4.03 -27.91
CA ASP A 121 -5.87 4.60 -29.25
C ASP A 121 -6.27 6.09 -29.14
N PRO A 122 -5.44 7.03 -29.64
CA PRO A 122 -5.77 8.45 -29.64
C PRO A 122 -7.12 8.75 -30.31
N ALA A 123 -7.53 7.93 -31.29
CA ALA A 123 -8.82 8.07 -31.97
C ALA A 123 -10.03 7.77 -31.06
N ALA A 124 -9.86 6.99 -29.98
CA ALA A 124 -10.91 6.71 -29.01
C ALA A 124 -11.28 7.94 -28.16
N ARG A 125 -10.42 8.99 -28.12
CA ARG A 125 -10.66 10.20 -27.31
C ARG A 125 -11.75 11.12 -27.86
N GLY A 126 -12.21 10.98 -29.10
CA GLY A 126 -13.26 11.86 -29.65
C GLY A 126 -12.95 13.35 -29.43
N ARG A 127 -13.96 14.23 -29.33
CA ARG A 127 -13.75 15.64 -28.92
C ARG A 127 -13.82 15.76 -27.40
N ARG A 128 -12.67 15.72 -26.72
CA ARG A 128 -12.56 15.89 -25.26
C ARG A 128 -11.50 16.95 -24.94
N PRO A 129 -11.85 18.25 -25.03
CA PRO A 129 -10.86 19.34 -25.03
C PRO A 129 -9.99 19.42 -23.77
N VAL A 130 -10.50 18.96 -22.62
CA VAL A 130 -9.70 18.89 -21.38
C VAL A 130 -8.67 17.76 -21.45
N LEU A 131 -9.04 16.59 -21.99
CA LEU A 131 -8.09 15.49 -22.19
C LEU A 131 -7.07 15.82 -23.28
N ASP A 132 -7.48 16.55 -24.32
CA ASP A 132 -6.54 17.03 -25.34
C ASP A 132 -5.51 17.99 -24.74
N ARG A 133 -5.95 18.86 -23.82
CA ARG A 133 -5.07 19.82 -23.13
C ARG A 133 -4.15 19.18 -22.09
N LEU A 134 -4.65 18.22 -21.31
CA LEU A 134 -3.93 17.62 -20.18
C LEU A 134 -3.30 16.25 -20.51
N GLY A 135 -3.55 15.73 -21.71
CA GLY A 135 -3.23 14.34 -22.05
C GLY A 135 -1.74 14.00 -22.05
N ALA A 136 -0.86 14.98 -22.30
CA ALA A 136 0.57 14.78 -22.18
C ALA A 136 0.97 14.57 -20.71
N SER A 137 0.53 15.45 -19.80
CA SER A 137 0.82 15.32 -18.37
C SER A 137 0.18 14.09 -17.73
N LEU A 138 -1.02 13.69 -18.16
CA LEU A 138 -1.69 12.48 -17.69
C LEU A 138 -1.02 11.17 -18.16
N ALA A 139 -0.13 11.24 -19.15
CA ALA A 139 0.58 10.07 -19.70
C ALA A 139 2.01 9.94 -19.14
N GLU A 140 2.45 10.88 -18.32
CA GLU A 140 3.74 10.82 -17.64
C GLU A 140 3.67 9.74 -16.53
N ASP A 141 4.67 8.85 -16.52
CA ASP A 141 4.83 7.82 -15.51
C ASP A 141 5.43 8.43 -14.24
N HIS A 142 4.64 8.43 -13.17
CA HIS A 142 5.01 8.92 -11.84
C HIS A 142 4.78 7.85 -10.76
N GLU A 143 4.73 6.57 -11.11
CA GLU A 143 4.24 5.51 -10.20
C GLU A 143 4.97 5.49 -8.85
N ALA A 144 6.29 5.73 -8.82
CA ALA A 144 7.06 5.76 -7.59
C ALA A 144 6.70 6.97 -6.70
N ASP A 145 6.55 8.15 -7.29
CA ASP A 145 6.26 9.38 -6.57
C ASP A 145 4.80 9.40 -6.09
N GLU A 146 3.88 8.85 -6.87
CA GLU A 146 2.45 8.74 -6.52
C GLU A 146 2.22 7.88 -5.27
N VAL A 147 2.99 6.79 -5.10
CA VAL A 147 2.93 5.96 -3.89
C VAL A 147 3.39 6.73 -2.66
N ASP A 148 4.50 7.46 -2.77
CA ASP A 148 5.07 8.20 -1.66
C ASP A 148 4.19 9.39 -1.26
N ASP A 149 3.62 10.09 -2.23
CA ASP A 149 2.65 11.17 -2.02
C ASP A 149 1.36 10.67 -1.33
N ALA A 150 0.83 9.53 -1.79
CA ALA A 150 -0.35 8.93 -1.17
C ALA A 150 -0.07 8.45 0.26
N LEU A 151 1.13 7.91 0.49
CA LEU A 151 1.61 7.49 1.79
C LEU A 151 1.76 8.71 2.73
N GLU A 152 2.32 9.82 2.26
CA GLU A 152 2.40 11.06 3.03
C GLU A 152 0.99 11.56 3.39
N ALA A 153 0.05 11.56 2.44
CA ALA A 153 -1.32 12.00 2.66
C ALA A 153 -2.05 11.13 3.71
N VAL A 154 -1.89 9.80 3.68
CA VAL A 154 -2.53 8.93 4.68
C VAL A 154 -1.89 9.10 6.06
N LEU A 155 -0.56 9.25 6.14
CA LEU A 155 0.14 9.52 7.40
C LEU A 155 -0.29 10.85 8.01
N ALA A 156 -0.45 11.90 7.20
CA ALA A 156 -1.00 13.17 7.66
C ALA A 156 -2.43 13.03 8.21
N ARG A 157 -3.27 12.21 7.58
CA ARG A 157 -4.61 11.92 8.11
C ARG A 157 -4.54 11.15 9.44
N MET A 158 -3.62 10.21 9.58
CA MET A 158 -3.42 9.43 10.80
C MET A 158 -2.94 10.33 11.94
N GLU A 159 -2.03 11.27 11.67
CA GLU A 159 -1.61 12.28 12.64
C GLU A 159 -2.80 13.12 13.13
N ALA A 160 -3.71 13.52 12.24
CA ALA A 160 -4.94 14.19 12.63
C ALA A 160 -5.83 13.31 13.53
N LEU A 161 -6.00 12.02 13.21
CA LEU A 161 -6.75 11.08 14.06
C LEU A 161 -6.14 10.95 15.46
N ARG A 162 -4.80 10.93 15.54
CA ARG A 162 -4.06 10.91 16.79
C ARG A 162 -4.28 12.16 17.63
N ALA A 163 -4.34 13.34 17.00
CA ALA A 163 -4.51 14.61 17.70
C ALA A 163 -5.97 14.91 18.12
N GLU A 164 -6.95 14.19 17.56
CA GLU A 164 -8.37 14.35 17.87
C GLU A 164 -8.78 13.71 19.21
N HIS A 165 -7.93 12.89 19.83
CA HIS A 165 -8.20 12.12 21.07
C HIS A 165 -7.03 12.21 22.06
#